data_AF-D4RZZ1-F1
#
_entry.id   AF-D4RZZ1-F1
#
_cell.length_a   1.000
_cell.length_b   1.000
_cell.length_c   1.000
_cell.angle_alpha   90.00
_cell.angle_beta   90.00
_cell.angle_gamma   90.00
#
_symmetry.space_group_name_H-M   'P 1'
#
loop_
_entity.id
_entity.type
_entity.pdbx_description
1 polymer ?
#
loop_
_entity_poly.entity_id
_entity_poly.type
_entity_poly.pdbx_seq_one_letter_code
_entity_poly.pdbx_strand_id
1 'polypeptide(L)' 'MTIKDAVILRFKKICKERDIRYNELATMSGVTPSTVYSMLNKERRDITITTIKELCDGLEISL' A
#
# COMPACT_ATOMS: atom_id res chain seq x y z
N MET A 1 9.01 8.44 -13.60
CA MET A 1 8.60 7.81 -12.31
C MET A 1 8.17 8.92 -11.39
N THR A 2 6.92 8.91 -10.95
CA THR A 2 6.37 9.89 -9.98
C THR A 2 6.63 9.43 -8.54
N ILE A 3 6.46 10.31 -7.55
CA ILE A 3 6.52 9.92 -6.13
C ILE A 3 5.51 8.81 -5.83
N LYS A 4 4.29 8.94 -6.38
CA LYS A 4 3.25 7.90 -6.26
C LYS A 4 3.72 6.55 -6.79
N ASP A 5 4.44 6.51 -7.92
CA ASP A 5 5.00 5.26 -8.45
C ASP A 5 6.02 4.64 -7.49
N ALA A 6 6.89 5.46 -6.90
CA ALA A 6 7.91 5.00 -5.98
C ALA A 6 7.30 4.41 -4.70
N VAL A 7 6.24 5.04 -4.16
CA VAL A 7 5.50 4.55 -3.00
C VAL A 7 4.81 3.21 -3.31
N ILE A 8 4.12 3.11 -4.45
CA ILE A 8 3.49 1.85 -4.87
C ILE A 8 4.55 0.75 -5.02
N LEU A 9 5.69 1.06 -5.64
CA LEU A 9 6.77 0.10 -5.82
C LEU A 9 7.37 -0.34 -4.47
N ARG A 10 7.48 0.55 -3.49
CA ARG A 10 7.92 0.25 -2.13
C ARG A 10 7.00 -0.78 -1.47
N PHE A 11 5.68 -0.54 -1.47
CA PHE A 11 4.72 -1.49 -0.90
C PHE A 11 4.73 -2.84 -1.62
N LYS A 12 4.83 -2.86 -2.97
CA LYS A 12 4.96 -4.11 -3.73
C LYS A 12 6.19 -4.92 -3.31
N LYS A 13 7.33 -4.27 -3.09
CA LYS A 13 8.56 -4.92 -2.63
C LYS A 13 8.38 -5.50 -1.23
N ILE A 14 7.84 -4.73 -0.29
CA ILE A 14 7.60 -5.19 1.08
C ILE A 14 6.64 -6.38 1.08
N CYS A 15 5.55 -6.32 0.32
CA CYS A 15 4.61 -7.43 0.20
C CYS A 15 5.29 -8.71 -0.31
N LYS A 16 6.15 -8.57 -1.33
CA LYS A 16 6.91 -9.68 -1.88
C LYS A 16 7.97 -10.21 -0.91
N GLU A 17 8.66 -9.33 -0.18
CA GLU A 17 9.70 -9.68 0.79
C GLU A 17 9.12 -10.39 2.02
N ARG A 18 7.91 -10.02 2.44
CA ARG A 18 7.20 -10.61 3.59
C ARG A 18 6.23 -11.73 3.22
N ASP A 19 6.15 -12.10 1.94
CA ASP A 19 5.21 -13.09 1.40
C ASP A 19 3.73 -12.84 1.79
N ILE A 20 3.31 -11.57 1.75
CA ILE A 20 1.93 -11.16 2.02
C ILE A 20 1.23 -10.72 0.75
N ARG A 21 -0.06 -11.08 0.62
CA ARG A 21 -0.92 -10.62 -0.47
C ARG A 21 -1.47 -9.22 -0.19
N TYR A 22 -1.90 -8.52 -1.24
CA TYR A 22 -2.42 -7.15 -1.10
C TYR A 22 -3.71 -7.06 -0.27
N ASN A 23 -4.54 -8.10 -0.27
CA ASN A 23 -5.71 -8.18 0.60
C ASN A 23 -5.32 -8.41 2.07
N GLU A 24 -4.24 -9.15 2.33
CA GLU A 24 -3.69 -9.31 3.68
C GLU A 24 -3.11 -7.99 4.19
N LEU A 25 -2.40 -7.25 3.34
CA LEU A 25 -1.97 -5.88 3.65
C LEU A 25 -3.17 -4.99 4.02
N ALA A 26 -4.27 -5.06 3.27
CA ALA A 26 -5.47 -4.29 3.58
C ALA A 26 -6.02 -4.63 4.98
N THR A 27 -6.18 -5.93 5.27
CA THR A 27 -6.66 -6.43 6.57
C THR A 27 -5.73 -6.00 7.72
N MET A 28 -4.42 -6.14 7.55
CA MET A 28 -3.42 -5.74 8.56
C MET A 28 -3.42 -4.23 8.82
N SER A 29 -3.74 -3.44 7.80
CA SER A 29 -3.73 -1.98 7.87
C SER A 29 -5.08 -1.38 8.27
N GLY A 30 -6.09 -2.19 8.55
CA GLY A 30 -7.43 -1.72 8.91
C GLY A 30 -8.18 -1.00 7.78
N VAL A 31 -7.79 -1.24 6.52
CA VAL A 31 -8.42 -0.64 5.33
C VAL A 31 -9.13 -1.69 4.48
N THR A 32 -10.02 -1.26 3.59
CA THR A 32 -10.69 -2.19 2.67
C THR A 32 -9.73 -2.64 1.55
N PRO A 33 -9.88 -3.86 1.00
CA PRO A 33 -9.07 -4.30 -0.15
C PRO A 33 -9.19 -3.35 -1.36
N SER A 34 -10.36 -2.73 -1.57
CA SER A 34 -10.56 -1.77 -2.66
C SER A 34 -9.65 -0.55 -2.54
N THR A 35 -9.31 -0.09 -1.34
CA THR A 35 -8.32 0.99 -1.10
C THR A 35 -6.93 0.58 -1.57
N VAL A 36 -6.50 -0.65 -1.30
CA VAL A 36 -5.20 -1.15 -1.78
C VAL A 36 -5.22 -1.36 -3.29
N TYR A 37 -6.32 -1.87 -3.86
CA TYR A 37 -6.41 -2.04 -5.31
C TYR A 37 -6.50 -0.71 -6.07
N SER A 38 -7.17 0.32 -5.53
CA SER A 38 -7.21 1.66 -6.13
C SER A 38 -5.82 2.31 -6.14
N MET A 39 -5.02 2.06 -5.10
CA MET A 39 -3.61 2.46 -5.05
C MET A 39 -2.79 1.79 -6.16
N LEU A 40 -3.01 0.49 -6.38
CA LEU A 40 -2.29 -0.31 -7.39
C LEU A 40 -2.74 -0.01 -8.83
N ASN A 41 -3.92 0.57 -9.01
CA ASN A 41 -4.45 0.91 -10.32
C ASN A 41 -3.65 2.08 -10.95
N LYS A 42 -3.05 1.80 -12.11
CA LYS A 42 -2.17 2.74 -12.83
C LYS A 42 -2.88 4.01 -13.32
N GLU A 43 -4.20 3.97 -13.52
CA GLU A 43 -4.97 5.09 -14.06
C GLU A 43 -5.37 6.11 -13.00
N ARG A 44 -5.75 5.65 -11.80
CA ARG A 44 -6.17 6.54 -10.70
C ARG A 44 -5.02 6.90 -9.76
N ARG A 45 -4.19 5.91 -9.37
CA ARG A 45 -3.12 6.06 -8.35
C ARG A 45 -3.57 6.94 -7.18
N ASP A 46 -4.76 6.65 -6.69
CA ASP A 46 -5.37 7.45 -5.64
C ASP A 46 -4.80 6.96 -4.31
N ILE A 47 -3.80 7.69 -3.85
CA ILE A 47 -3.07 7.39 -2.63
C ILE A 47 -2.90 8.71 -1.89
N THR A 48 -3.45 8.76 -0.68
CA THR A 48 -3.33 9.90 0.23
C THR A 48 -2.24 9.62 1.25
N ILE A 49 -1.70 10.66 1.89
CA ILE A 49 -0.72 10.48 2.97
C ILE A 49 -1.32 9.65 4.11
N THR A 50 -2.62 9.83 4.40
CA THR A 50 -3.35 9.03 5.39
C THR A 50 -3.31 7.54 5.05
N THR A 51 -3.62 7.17 3.81
CA THR A 51 -3.56 5.77 3.37
C THR A 51 -2.15 5.21 3.45
N ILE A 52 -1.11 5.99 3.10
CA ILE A 52 0.28 5.52 3.24
C ILE A 52 0.59 5.25 4.71
N LYS A 53 0.15 6.14 5.62
CA LYS A 53 0.36 5.97 7.06
C LYS A 53 -0.35 4.73 7.61
N GLU A 54 -1.61 4.52 7.25
CA GLU A 54 -2.39 3.32 7.61
C GLU A 54 -1.67 2.04 7.16
N LEU A 55 -1.17 2.02 5.92
CA LEU A 55 -0.41 0.90 5.37
C LEU A 55 0.93 0.68 6.08
N CYS A 56 1.64 1.75 6.44
CA CYS A 56 2.86 1.66 7.22
C CYS A 56 2.60 1.11 8.64
N ASP A 57 1.51 1.54 9.28
CA ASP A 57 1.11 1.07 10.60
C ASP A 57 0.74 -0.42 10.57
N GLY A 58 -0.01 -0.87 9.56
CA GLY A 58 -0.29 -2.29 9.35
C GLY A 58 0.95 -3.15 9.06
N LEU A 59 2.01 -2.54 8.53
CA LEU A 59 3.30 -3.19 8.28
C LEU A 59 4.29 -3.04 9.44
N GLU A 60 3.92 -2.36 10.53
CA GLU A 60 4.79 -2.04 11.67
C GLU A 60 6.10 -1.34 11.22
N ILE A 61 5.99 -0.38 10.30
CA ILE A 61 7.10 0.44 9.82
C ILE A 61 6.78 1.93 9.97
N SER A 62 7.82 2.77 10.01
CA SER A 62 7.65 4.21 9.93
C SER A 62 7.33 4.66 8.49
N LEU A 63 6.63 5.79 8.38
CA LEU A 63 6.40 6.50 7.12
C LEU A 63 7.69 7.15 6.61
#